data_AF-A0A7K5LA19-F1
#
_entry.id   AF-A0A7K5LA19-F1
#
_cell.length_a   1.000
_cell.length_b   1.000
_cell.length_c   1.000
_cell.angle_alpha   90.00
_cell.angle_beta   90.00
_cell.angle_gamma   90.00
#
_symmetry.space_group_name_H-M   'P 1'
#
loop_
_entity.id
_entity.type
_entity.pdbx_description
1 polymer ?
#
loop_
_entity_poly.entity_id
_entity_poly.type
_entity_poly.pdbx_seq_one_letter_code
_entity_poly.pdbx_strand_id
1 'polypeptide(L)'
;LAQSIFRVVFHDRRLQYTEHQQLEGWRWNRPGDRILDIDIPMSVGIIDPRANPTQLNTVEFLWDPAKRTSVFIQVHCISTEFTLRKHGGEKGVPFRVQIDTFRENESGEYTEHLHSASCQIKVFK
;
A
#
# COMPACT_ATOMS: atom_id res chain seq x y z
N LEU A 1 -6.85 20.44 2.25
CA LEU A 1 -6.93 19.00 2.63
C LEU A 1 -5.51 18.46 2.74
N ALA A 2 -5.32 17.24 3.25
CA ALA A 2 -4.07 16.50 3.12
C ALA A 2 -4.29 15.29 2.22
N GLN A 3 -3.29 14.94 1.42
CA GLN A 3 -3.27 13.68 0.68
C GLN A 3 -2.41 12.69 1.44
N SER A 4 -2.89 11.46 1.62
CA SER A 4 -2.04 10.37 2.07
C SER A 4 -1.97 9.28 1.01
N ILE A 5 -0.76 8.77 0.80
CA ILE A 5 -0.43 7.68 -0.10
C ILE A 5 0.03 6.50 0.76
N PHE A 6 -0.68 5.39 0.66
CA PHE A 6 -0.40 4.16 1.39
C PHE A 6 0.20 3.16 0.42
N ARG A 7 1.31 2.52 0.82
CA ARG A 7 2.04 1.53 0.02
C ARG A 7 2.35 0.29 0.82
N VAL A 8 2.12 -0.89 0.26
CA VAL A 8 2.69 -2.14 0.76
C VAL A 8 3.98 -2.41 -0.01
N VAL A 9 5.11 -2.37 0.67
CA VAL A 9 6.43 -2.61 0.07
C VAL A 9 7.17 -3.74 0.77
N PHE A 10 8.20 -4.28 0.14
CA PHE A 10 9.10 -5.21 0.81
C PHE A 10 9.88 -4.52 1.93
N HIS A 11 9.97 -5.16 3.10
CA HIS A 11 10.86 -4.68 4.17
C HIS A 11 12.32 -5.05 3.89
N ASP A 12 12.56 -6.22 3.27
CA ASP A 12 13.90 -6.68 2.91
C ASP A 12 14.46 -5.84 1.76
N ARG A 13 15.61 -5.19 2.01
CA ARG A 13 16.30 -4.32 1.04
C ARG A 13 16.64 -5.03 -0.27
N ARG A 14 16.97 -6.32 -0.24
CA ARG A 14 17.27 -7.09 -1.47
C ARG A 14 16.04 -7.22 -2.35
N LEU A 15 14.88 -7.41 -1.74
CA LEU A 15 13.61 -7.54 -2.46
C LEU A 15 13.10 -6.19 -2.95
N GLN A 16 13.43 -5.08 -2.29
CA GLN A 16 13.14 -3.73 -2.81
C GLN A 16 13.79 -3.49 -4.18
N TYR A 17 15.02 -3.94 -4.41
CA TYR A 17 15.68 -3.81 -5.73
C TYR A 17 14.99 -4.59 -6.85
N THR A 18 14.23 -5.64 -6.50
CA THR A 18 13.50 -6.47 -7.45
C THR A 18 11.99 -6.34 -7.29
N GLU A 19 11.51 -5.30 -6.59
CA GLU A 19 10.12 -5.16 -6.17
C GLU A 19 9.18 -5.18 -7.37
N HIS A 20 9.47 -4.38 -8.40
CA HIS A 20 8.67 -4.36 -9.62
C HIS A 20 8.51 -5.76 -10.24
N GLN A 21 9.60 -6.54 -10.34
CA GLN A 21 9.56 -7.90 -10.86
C GLN A 21 8.74 -8.85 -9.98
N GLN A 22 8.82 -8.71 -8.65
CA GLN A 22 8.05 -9.51 -7.70
C GLN A 22 6.54 -9.20 -7.80
N LEU A 23 6.18 -7.92 -7.89
CA LEU A 23 4.77 -7.50 -8.02
C LEU A 23 4.17 -7.92 -9.37
N GLU A 24 4.91 -7.79 -10.47
CA GLU A 24 4.48 -8.29 -11.79
C GLU A 24 4.34 -9.83 -11.80
N GLY A 25 5.28 -10.53 -11.15
CA GLY A 25 5.18 -11.98 -10.96
C GLY A 25 3.94 -12.39 -10.15
N TRP A 26 3.56 -11.60 -9.15
CA TRP A 26 2.32 -11.81 -8.39
C TRP A 26 1.08 -11.55 -9.26
N ARG A 27 1.06 -10.42 -9.98
CA ARG A 27 -0.02 -10.03 -10.90
C ARG A 27 -0.32 -11.10 -11.94
N TRP A 28 0.71 -11.71 -12.53
CA TRP A 28 0.54 -12.76 -13.54
C TRP A 28 -0.26 -13.97 -13.01
N ASN A 29 -0.06 -14.32 -11.74
CA ASN A 29 -0.76 -15.44 -11.11
C ASN A 29 -2.15 -15.07 -10.59
N ARG A 30 -2.47 -13.77 -10.51
CA ARG A 30 -3.73 -13.23 -9.99
C ARG A 30 -4.24 -12.09 -10.88
N PRO A 31 -4.66 -12.39 -12.12
CA PRO A 31 -5.07 -11.36 -13.06
C PRO A 31 -6.32 -10.63 -12.57
N GLY A 32 -6.23 -9.30 -12.48
CA GLY A 32 -7.33 -8.43 -12.02
C GLY A 32 -7.27 -8.10 -10.52
N ASP A 33 -6.50 -8.85 -9.73
CA ASP A 33 -6.34 -8.58 -8.30
C ASP A 33 -5.35 -7.44 -8.05
N ARG A 34 -5.50 -6.81 -6.88
CA ARG A 34 -4.63 -5.76 -6.36
C ARG A 34 -4.01 -6.21 -5.05
N ILE A 35 -2.80 -5.76 -4.75
CA ILE A 35 -2.11 -6.10 -3.50
C ILE A 35 -2.68 -5.32 -2.32
N LEU A 36 -2.98 -4.05 -2.53
CA LEU A 36 -3.52 -3.15 -1.53
C LEU A 36 -4.81 -2.51 -2.03
N ASP A 37 -5.83 -2.51 -1.19
CA ASP A 37 -7.10 -1.81 -1.44
C ASP A 37 -7.63 -1.11 -0.19
N ILE A 38 -8.58 -0.20 -0.37
CA ILE A 38 -9.31 0.49 0.71
C ILE A 38 -10.71 -0.12 0.82
N ASP A 39 -11.08 -0.55 2.02
CA ASP A 39 -12.45 -0.88 2.35
C ASP A 39 -13.22 0.43 2.59
N ILE A 40 -13.77 0.98 1.50
CA ILE A 40 -14.47 2.28 1.51
C ILE A 40 -15.67 2.26 2.46
N PRO A 41 -16.57 1.25 2.45
CA PRO A 41 -17.70 1.21 3.37
C PRO A 41 -17.33 1.24 4.86
N MET A 42 -16.18 0.65 5.22
CA MET A 42 -15.69 0.64 6.61
C MET A 42 -14.91 1.92 6.97
N SER A 43 -14.43 2.67 5.98
CA SER A 43 -13.62 3.87 6.17
C SER A 43 -14.48 5.11 6.45
N VAL A 44 -13.92 6.06 7.20
CA VAL A 44 -14.59 7.29 7.63
C VAL A 44 -13.70 8.48 7.34
N GLY A 45 -14.25 9.54 6.73
CA GLY A 45 -13.55 10.82 6.53
C GLY A 45 -12.54 10.84 5.38
N ILE A 46 -12.44 9.76 4.60
CA ILE A 46 -11.67 9.74 3.34
C ILE A 46 -12.47 10.41 2.22
N ILE A 47 -11.76 11.09 1.33
CA ILE A 47 -12.31 11.83 0.19
C ILE A 47 -11.53 11.38 -1.04
N ASP A 48 -12.24 11.15 -2.15
CA ASP A 48 -11.66 10.77 -3.44
C ASP A 48 -10.60 9.65 -3.34
N PRO A 49 -10.96 8.45 -2.84
CA PRO A 49 -10.03 7.33 -2.80
C PRO A 49 -9.68 6.88 -4.23
N ARG A 50 -8.39 6.72 -4.51
CA ARG A 50 -7.86 6.31 -5.81
C ARG A 50 -6.91 5.15 -5.68
N ALA A 51 -7.00 4.24 -6.64
CA ALA A 51 -6.14 3.06 -6.75
C ALA A 51 -5.74 2.87 -8.22
N ASN A 52 -4.56 3.38 -8.60
CA ASN A 52 -4.09 3.31 -9.98
C ASN A 52 -3.92 1.84 -10.43
N PRO A 53 -4.58 1.37 -11.52
CA PRO A 53 -4.49 -0.02 -11.97
C PRO A 53 -3.08 -0.54 -12.25
N THR A 54 -2.10 0.34 -12.48
CA THR A 54 -0.69 -0.05 -12.72
C THR A 54 0.15 -0.10 -11.44
N GLN A 55 -0.36 0.44 -10.33
CA GLN A 55 0.33 0.46 -9.02
C GLN A 55 -0.44 -0.40 -8.02
N LEU A 56 -0.31 -1.72 -8.18
CA LEU A 56 -1.12 -2.72 -7.45
C LEU A 56 -1.00 -2.65 -5.93
N ASN A 57 0.12 -2.12 -5.42
CA ASN A 57 0.46 -2.06 -4.01
C ASN A 57 0.26 -0.66 -3.41
N THR A 58 -0.38 0.26 -4.14
CA THR A 58 -0.55 1.67 -3.74
C THR A 58 -2.01 2.09 -3.79
N VAL A 59 -2.43 2.83 -2.77
CA VAL A 59 -3.71 3.54 -2.74
C VAL A 59 -3.47 4.95 -2.21
N GLU A 60 -4.30 5.90 -2.62
CA GLU A 60 -4.21 7.29 -2.17
C GLU A 60 -5.60 7.86 -1.93
N PHE A 61 -5.70 8.84 -1.03
CA PHE A 61 -6.95 9.51 -0.72
C PHE A 61 -6.66 10.86 -0.08
N LEU A 62 -7.65 11.75 -0.15
CA LEU A 62 -7.65 13.03 0.55
C LEU A 62 -8.37 12.88 1.89
N TRP A 63 -8.00 13.71 2.85
CA TRP A 63 -8.68 13.80 4.15
C TRP A 63 -8.50 15.19 4.77
N ASP A 64 -9.33 15.48 5.77
CA ASP A 64 -9.32 16.75 6.51
C ASP A 64 -8.65 16.53 7.89
N PRO A 65 -7.47 17.10 8.15
CA PRO A 65 -6.79 16.97 9.43
C PRO A 65 -7.57 17.49 10.63
N ALA A 66 -8.56 18.36 10.42
CA ALA A 66 -9.43 18.88 11.48
C ALA A 66 -10.59 17.94 11.82
N LYS A 67 -10.79 16.84 11.08
CA LYS A 67 -11.90 15.90 11.24
C LYS A 67 -11.39 14.50 11.59
N ARG A 68 -12.27 13.72 12.23
CA ARG A 68 -12.02 12.30 12.48
C ARG A 68 -11.89 11.57 11.14
N THR A 69 -10.74 10.93 10.93
CA THR A 69 -10.46 10.10 9.76
C THR A 69 -10.01 8.71 10.21
N SER A 70 -10.52 7.66 9.56
CA SER A 70 -10.12 6.28 9.78
C SER A 70 -10.19 5.52 8.46
N VAL A 71 -9.13 4.78 8.13
CA VAL A 71 -9.02 4.05 6.86
C VAL A 71 -8.86 2.58 7.15
N PHE A 72 -9.69 1.77 6.52
CA PHE A 72 -9.58 0.32 6.53
C PHE A 72 -8.89 -0.12 5.24
N ILE A 73 -7.77 -0.82 5.38
CA ILE A 73 -7.00 -1.34 4.25
C ILE A 73 -7.05 -2.85 4.20
N GLN A 74 -7.05 -3.40 2.99
CA GLN A 74 -7.00 -4.84 2.74
C GLN A 74 -5.71 -5.16 1.99
N VAL A 75 -4.96 -6.13 2.51
CA VAL A 75 -3.72 -6.61 1.88
C VAL A 75 -3.95 -8.03 1.36
N HIS A 76 -3.99 -8.20 0.04
CA HIS A 76 -4.40 -9.46 -0.58
C HIS A 76 -3.26 -10.42 -0.89
N CYS A 77 -2.01 -9.97 -0.72
CA CYS A 77 -0.83 -10.81 -0.90
C CYS A 77 -0.36 -11.41 0.42
N ILE A 78 0.07 -12.67 0.39
CA ILE A 78 0.54 -13.42 1.56
C ILE A 78 2.07 -13.41 1.55
N SER A 79 2.69 -13.28 2.72
CA SER A 79 4.15 -13.19 2.86
C SER A 79 4.91 -14.39 2.29
N THR A 80 4.30 -15.57 2.20
CA THR A 80 4.91 -16.79 1.62
C THR A 80 4.83 -16.86 0.10
N GLU A 81 4.05 -16.01 -0.58
CA GLU A 81 3.99 -16.00 -2.05
C GLU A 81 5.26 -15.43 -2.70
N PHE A 82 6.07 -14.72 -1.91
CA PHE A 82 7.31 -14.06 -2.34
C PHE A 82 8.56 -14.76 -1.83
N THR A 83 8.43 -15.97 -1.26
CA THR A 83 9.59 -16.80 -0.92
C THR A 83 10.03 -17.63 -2.15
N LEU A 84 11.25 -18.15 -2.11
CA LEU A 84 11.81 -18.94 -3.22
C LEU A 84 10.98 -20.20 -3.48
N ARG A 85 10.55 -20.87 -2.40
CA ARG A 85 9.61 -21.98 -2.49
C ARG A 85 8.26 -21.44 -2.05
N LYS A 86 7.45 -21.01 -3.03
CA LYS A 86 6.09 -20.44 -2.87
C LYS A 86 5.06 -21.39 -2.21
N HIS A 87 5.52 -22.45 -1.55
CA HIS A 87 4.72 -23.44 -0.85
C HIS A 87 4.74 -23.15 0.66
N GLY A 88 3.73 -23.62 1.38
CA GLY A 88 3.69 -23.51 2.84
C GLY A 88 4.91 -24.16 3.51
N GLY A 89 5.42 -23.55 4.58
CA GLY A 89 6.53 -24.07 5.39
C GLY A 89 7.76 -23.17 5.46
N GLU A 90 7.95 -22.24 4.52
CA GLU A 90 9.02 -21.24 4.60
C GLU A 90 8.61 -20.02 5.43
N LYS A 91 9.59 -19.38 6.09
CA LYS A 91 9.37 -18.11 6.77
C LYS A 91 9.02 -17.04 5.72
N GLY A 92 7.75 -16.65 5.67
CA GLY A 92 7.28 -15.62 4.75
C GLY A 92 8.07 -14.31 4.86
N VAL A 93 8.17 -13.60 3.73
CA VAL A 93 8.83 -12.31 3.57
C VAL A 93 8.09 -11.22 4.35
N PRO A 94 8.79 -10.41 5.18
CA PRO A 94 8.17 -9.28 5.85
C PRO A 94 7.88 -8.13 4.87
N PHE A 95 6.72 -7.49 5.02
CA PHE A 95 6.38 -6.26 4.31
C PHE A 95 6.44 -5.06 5.23
N ARG A 96 6.34 -3.88 4.65
CA ARG A 96 6.14 -2.62 5.33
C ARG A 96 4.95 -1.91 4.70
N VAL A 97 4.00 -1.48 5.52
CA VAL A 97 3.04 -0.46 5.11
C VAL A 97 3.74 0.88 5.30
N GLN A 98 3.93 1.62 4.22
CA GLN A 98 4.43 3.00 4.23
C GLN A 98 3.29 3.96 3.99
N ILE A 99 3.28 5.04 4.75
CA ILE A 99 2.29 6.11 4.65
C ILE A 99 3.06 7.40 4.46
N ASP A 100 2.86 8.05 3.32
CA ASP A 100 3.42 9.36 3.03
C ASP A 100 2.27 10.36 2.91
N THR A 101 2.37 11.48 3.62
CA THR A 101 1.34 12.51 3.67
C THR A 101 1.87 13.82 3.12
N PHE A 102 1.08 14.44 2.25
CA PHE A 102 1.42 15.64 1.52
C PHE A 102 0.32 16.70 1.73
N ARG A 103 0.71 17.97 1.70
CA ARG A 103 -0.22 19.09 1.57
C ARG A 103 -0.23 19.60 0.14
N GLU A 104 -1.32 20.26 -0.19
CA GLU A 104 -1.47 21.03 -1.40
C GLU A 104 -0.50 22.22 -1.40
N ASN A 105 0.21 22.40 -2.51
CA ASN A 105 1.08 23.55 -2.76
C ASN A 105 0.28 24.72 -3.38
N GLU A 106 0.95 25.84 -3.65
CA GLU A 106 0.31 27.03 -4.24
C GLU A 106 -0.30 26.78 -5.63
N SER A 107 0.15 25.75 -6.34
CA SER A 107 -0.33 25.35 -7.67
C SER A 107 -1.51 24.38 -7.62
N GLY A 108 -2.00 24.01 -6.42
CA GLY A 108 -3.07 23.02 -6.26
C GLY A 108 -2.61 21.56 -6.34
N GLU A 109 -1.31 21.31 -6.32
CA GLU A 109 -0.74 19.95 -6.39
C GLU A 109 -0.29 19.46 -5.01
N TYR A 110 -0.52 18.19 -4.70
CA TYR A 110 -0.12 17.57 -3.43
C TYR A 110 1.34 17.09 -3.45
N THR A 111 2.29 18.02 -3.63
CA THR A 111 3.72 17.69 -3.75
C THR A 111 4.55 18.08 -2.54
N GLU A 112 4.02 18.92 -1.64
CA GLU A 112 4.73 19.31 -0.42
C GLU A 112 4.60 18.23 0.65
N HIS A 113 5.68 17.50 0.89
CA HIS A 113 5.74 16.44 1.89
C HIS A 113 5.61 16.99 3.31
N LEU A 114 4.78 16.34 4.13
CA LEU A 114 4.57 16.69 5.53
C LEU A 114 5.14 15.62 6.47
N HIS A 115 4.85 14.35 6.21
CA HIS A 115 5.13 13.27 7.15
C HIS A 115 5.24 11.92 6.44
N SER A 116 6.17 11.08 6.90
CA SER A 116 6.24 9.65 6.54
C SER A 116 6.16 8.78 7.79
N ALA A 117 5.28 7.79 7.78
CA ALA A 117 5.16 6.77 8.81
C ALA A 117 5.28 5.38 8.19
N SER A 118 5.61 4.38 9.01
CA SER A 118 5.55 3.01 8.53
C SER A 118 5.34 1.99 9.64
N CYS A 119 4.80 0.84 9.25
CA CYS A 119 4.64 -0.33 10.13
C CYS A 119 5.10 -1.58 9.39
N GLN A 120 5.88 -2.43 10.07
CA GLN A 120 6.24 -3.74 9.53
C GLN A 120 5.07 -4.71 9.74
N ILE A 121 4.68 -5.41 8.68
CA ILE A 121 3.58 -6.37 8.71
C ILE A 121 4.01 -7.73 8.17
N LYS A 122 3.23 -8.74 8.52
CA LYS A 122 3.31 -10.07 7.93
C LYS A 122 1.90 -10.56 7.66
N VAL A 123 1.64 -11.02 6.44
CA VAL A 123 0.31 -11.42 5.99
C VAL A 123 0.26 -12.94 5.89
N PHE A 124 -0.79 -13.52 6.44
CA PHE A 124 -1.04 -14.95 6.52
C PHE A 124 -2.37 -15.29 5.81
N LYS A 125 -2.56 -16.57 5.50
CA LYS A 125 -3.83 -17.09 4.96
C LYS A 125 -4.89 -17.18 6.05
#